data_AF-A0A942GGY9-F1
#
_entry.id   AF-A0A942GGY9-F1
#
_cell.length_a   1.000
_cell.length_b   1.000
_cell.length_c   1.000
_cell.angle_alpha   90.00
_cell.angle_beta   90.00
_cell.angle_gamma   90.00
#
_symmetry.space_group_name_H-M   'P 1'
#
loop_
_entity.id
_entity.type
_entity.pdbx_description
1 polymer ?
#
loop_
_entity_poly.entity_id
_entity_poly.type
_entity_poly.pdbx_seq_one_letter_code
_entity_poly.pdbx_strand_id
1 'polypeptide(L)' 'MSELSNDSSLRQQHQEGHKALILNIVFFAVMMGGILLVPTLGFVFSVMVISIAFAASIAYIYLT' A
#
# COMPACT_ATOMS: atom_id res chain seq x y z
N MET A 1 35.40 6.18 2.92
CA MET A 1 34.40 6.56 1.89
C MET A 1 33.34 5.49 1.68
N SER A 2 33.65 4.19 1.82
CA SER A 2 32.71 3.08 1.57
C SER A 2 31.70 2.80 2.69
N GLU A 3 32.06 3.01 3.97
CA GLU A 3 31.12 2.81 5.10
C GLU A 3 29.99 3.86 5.12
N LEU A 4 30.28 5.11 4.72
CA LEU A 4 29.29 6.19 4.67
C LEU A 4 28.25 6.00 3.56
N SER A 5 28.64 5.29 2.48
CA SER A 5 27.73 4.89 1.40
C SER A 5 26.86 3.70 1.79
N ASN A 6 27.34 2.81 2.66
CA ASN A 6 26.61 1.61 3.09
C ASN A 6 25.50 1.95 4.10
N ASP A 7 25.76 2.89 5.02
CA ASP A 7 24.78 3.35 6.00
C ASP A 7 23.61 4.12 5.36
N SER A 8 23.90 4.89 4.31
CA SER A 8 22.88 5.64 3.56
C SER A 8 21.96 4.74 2.73
N SER A 9 22.50 3.68 2.09
CA SER A 9 21.69 2.68 1.39
C SER A 9 20.81 1.86 2.33
N LEU A 10 21.30 1.50 3.52
CA LEU A 10 20.52 0.78 4.53
C LEU A 10 19.38 1.66 5.08
N ARG A 11 19.65 2.94 5.33
CA ARG A 11 18.63 3.91 5.77
C ARG A 11 17.57 4.15 4.69
N GLN A 12 17.94 4.21 3.42
CA GLN A 12 16.98 4.32 2.31
C GLN A 12 16.09 3.07 2.19
N GLN A 13 16.68 1.87 2.21
CA GLN A 13 15.90 0.62 2.22
C GLN A 13 14.95 0.53 3.42
N HIS A 14 15.39 1.00 4.60
CA HIS A 14 14.54 1.01 5.79
C HIS A 14 13.37 1.99 5.67
N GLN A 15 13.59 3.14 5.02
CA GLN A 15 12.53 4.13 4.75
C GLN A 15 11.55 3.64 3.68
N GLU A 16 12.04 3.02 2.60
CA GLU A 16 11.21 2.41 1.56
C GLU A 16 10.38 1.25 2.10
N GLY A 17 10.99 0.40 2.93
CA GLY A 17 10.30 -0.69 3.62
C GLY A 17 9.20 -0.19 4.56
N HIS A 18 9.46 0.88 5.32
CA HIS A 18 8.45 1.47 6.20
C HIS A 18 7.29 2.10 5.41
N LYS A 19 7.59 2.75 4.28
CA LYS A 19 6.58 3.32 3.37
C LYS A 19 5.71 2.21 2.76
N ALA A 20 6.30 1.10 2.31
CA ALA A 20 5.57 -0.05 1.80
C ALA A 20 4.68 -0.69 2.89
N LEU A 21 5.17 -0.78 4.13
CA LEU A 21 4.40 -1.29 5.28
C LEU A 21 3.16 -0.43 5.57
N ILE A 22 3.33 0.90 5.64
CA ILE A 22 2.21 1.83 5.84
C ILE A 22 1.18 1.67 4.72
N LEU A 23 1.64 1.55 3.47
CA LEU A 23 0.75 1.41 2.33
C LEU A 23 -0.03 0.10 2.36
N ASN A 24 0.59 -0.99 2.79
CA ASN A 24 -0.10 -2.27 3.02
C ASN A 24 -1.13 -2.18 4.15
N ILE A 25 -0.82 -1.49 5.24
CA ILE A 25 -1.77 -1.28 6.35
C ILE A 25 -2.99 -0.48 5.85
N VAL A 26 -2.77 0.59 5.08
CA VAL A 26 -3.84 1.39 4.48
C VAL A 26 -4.66 0.54 3.52
N PHE A 27 -4.02 -0.26 2.66
CA PHE A 27 -4.71 -1.18 1.75
C PHE A 27 -5.60 -2.18 2.51
N PHE A 28 -5.09 -2.75 3.60
CA PHE A 28 -5.84 -3.69 4.42
C PHE A 28 -7.06 -3.04 5.08
N ALA A 29 -6.91 -1.80 5.58
CA ALA A 29 -8.02 -1.03 6.15
C ALA A 29 -9.10 -0.72 5.10
N VAL A 30 -8.71 -0.35 3.88
CA VAL A 30 -9.63 -0.14 2.77
C VAL A 30 -10.35 -1.44 2.39
N MET A 31 -9.63 -2.57 2.35
CA MET A 31 -10.24 -3.88 2.11
C MET A 31 -11.28 -4.23 3.19
N MET A 32 -10.94 -4.04 4.47
CA MET A 32 -11.85 -4.27 5.59
C MET A 32 -13.12 -3.41 5.47
N GLY A 33 -12.97 -2.11 5.18
CA GLY A 33 -14.08 -1.21 4.94
C GLY A 33 -14.93 -1.65 3.74
N GLY A 34 -14.29 -2.07 2.65
CA GLY A 34 -14.96 -2.59 1.46
C GLY A 34 -15.79 -3.83 1.77
N ILE A 35 -15.25 -4.78 2.54
CA ILE A 35 -15.97 -6.00 2.96
C ILE A 35 -17.17 -5.65 3.84
N LEU A 36 -17.02 -4.71 4.79
CA LEU A 36 -18.12 -4.24 5.64
C LEU A 36 -19.23 -3.54 4.83
N LEU A 37 -18.89 -2.92 3.71
CA LEU A 37 -19.85 -2.28 2.80
C LEU A 37 -20.55 -3.26 1.84
N VAL A 38 -20.08 -4.52 1.71
CA VAL A 38 -20.71 -5.56 0.87
C VAL A 38 -22.21 -5.74 1.17
N PRO A 39 -22.67 -5.91 2.44
CA PRO A 39 -24.09 -6.05 2.73
C PRO A 39 -24.92 -4.81 2.38
N THR A 40 -24.30 -3.63 2.28
CA THR A 40 -25.01 -2.36 2.04
C THR A 40 -25.04 -1.95 0.57
N LEU A 41 -23.91 -2.10 -0.14
CA LEU A 41 -23.74 -1.64 -1.52
C LEU A 41 -23.69 -2.78 -2.54
N GLY A 42 -23.61 -4.03 -2.08
CA GLY A 42 -23.49 -5.20 -2.91
C GLY A 42 -22.04 -5.56 -3.25
N PHE A 43 -21.83 -6.85 -3.53
CA PHE A 43 -20.51 -7.45 -3.77
C PHE A 43 -19.75 -6.76 -4.92
N VAL A 44 -20.42 -6.43 -6.03
CA VAL A 44 -19.80 -5.86 -7.22
C VAL A 44 -19.16 -4.49 -6.95
N PHE A 45 -19.86 -3.64 -6.20
CA PHE A 45 -19.33 -2.31 -5.84
C PHE A 45 -18.11 -2.41 -4.93
N SER A 46 -18.15 -3.33 -3.96
CA SER A 46 -17.02 -3.60 -3.07
C SER A 46 -15.78 -4.07 -3.83
N VAL A 47 -15.95 -5.03 -4.77
CA VAL A 47 -14.87 -5.52 -5.62
C VAL A 47 -14.28 -4.40 -6.49
N MET A 48 -15.10 -3.51 -7.05
CA MET A 48 -14.61 -2.35 -7.81
C MET A 48 -13.74 -1.43 -6.97
N VAL A 49 -14.21 -1.05 -5.77
CA VAL A 49 -13.48 -0.14 -4.88
C VAL A 49 -12.15 -0.76 -4.44
N ILE A 50 -12.15 -2.04 -4.06
CA ILE A 50 -10.93 -2.75 -3.67
C ILE A 50 -9.96 -2.83 -4.86
N SER A 51 -10.45 -3.11 -6.07
CA SER A 51 -9.62 -3.20 -7.28
C SER A 51 -8.96 -1.87 -7.64
N ILE A 52 -9.70 -0.76 -7.54
CA ILE A 52 -9.17 0.59 -7.79
C ILE A 52 -8.13 0.95 -6.71
N ALA A 53 -8.42 0.68 -5.44
CA ALA A 53 -7.49 0.94 -4.34
C ALA A 53 -6.19 0.12 -4.49
N PHE A 54 -6.29 -1.14 -4.94
CA PHE A 54 -5.14 -1.98 -5.22
C PHE A 54 -4.31 -1.46 -6.40
N ALA A 55 -4.96 -1.08 -7.51
CA ALA A 55 -4.28 -0.51 -8.67
C ALA A 55 -3.56 0.81 -8.32
N ALA A 56 -4.21 1.69 -7.55
CA ALA A 56 -3.61 2.93 -7.07
C ALA A 56 -2.42 2.68 -6.12
N SER A 57 -2.51 1.65 -5.27
CA SER A 57 -1.44 1.22 -4.38
C SER A 57 -0.20 0.76 -5.15
N ILE A 58 -0.37 -0.10 -6.16
CA ILE A 58 0.74 -0.53 -7.03
C ILE A 58 1.31 0.65 -7.82
N ALA A 59 0.44 1.48 -8.39
CA ALA A 59 0.88 2.66 -9.14
C ALA A 59 1.73 3.59 -8.26
N TYR A 60 1.32 3.84 -7.01
CA TYR A 60 2.07 4.67 -6.09
C TYR A 60 3.45 4.10 -5.75
N ILE A 61 3.58 2.78 -5.57
CA ILE A 61 4.87 2.13 -5.32
C ILE A 61 5.77 2.15 -6.55
N TYR A 62 5.21 2.02 -7.76
CA TYR A 62 5.99 1.90 -8.98
C TYR A 62 6.35 3.25 -9.61
N LEU A 63 5.51 4.28 -9.41
CA LEU A 63 5.76 5.64 -9.90
C LEU A 63 6.47 6.56 -8.89
N THR A 64 6.50 6.21 -7.59
CA THR A 64 7.21 7.00 -6.55
C THR A 64 8.39 6.26 -5.99
#